data_AF-A0A1X6NJN0-F1
#
_entry.id   AF-A0A1X6NJN0-F1
#
_cell.length_a   1.000
_cell.length_b   1.000
_cell.length_c   1.000
_cell.angle_alpha   90.00
_cell.angle_beta   90.00
_cell.angle_gamma   90.00
#
_symmetry.space_group_name_H-M   'P 1'
#
loop_
_entity.id
_entity.type
_entity.pdbx_description
1 polymer ?
#
loop_
_entity_poly.entity_id
_entity_poly.type
_entity_poly.pdbx_seq_one_letter_code
_entity_poly.pdbx_strand_id
1 'polypeptide(L)'
;MAAPNGTKSGVPRSFVSPESRELLPRAKLVELLQEVAPGETLDVDVEEFLQEHADEFVESVTAAACRLARHRKSKTLDARDVALHLSRSWAL
;
A
#
# COMPACT_ATOMS: atom_id res chain seq x y z
N MET A 1 -26.63 -0.08 44.66
CA MET A 1 -25.21 -0.46 44.55
C MET A 1 -24.97 -0.98 43.14
N ALA A 2 -23.89 -0.53 42.51
CA ALA A 2 -23.68 -0.52 41.06
C ALA A 2 -23.34 -1.89 40.43
N ALA A 3 -23.59 -1.97 39.12
CA ALA A 3 -23.43 -3.11 38.22
C ALA A 3 -21.97 -3.54 37.95
N PRO A 4 -21.72 -4.76 37.45
CA PRO A 4 -20.39 -5.25 37.07
C PRO A 4 -19.98 -4.77 35.67
N ASN A 5 -18.78 -4.20 35.53
CA ASN A 5 -18.28 -3.74 34.23
C ASN A 5 -17.33 -4.78 33.63
N GLY A 6 -17.80 -5.49 32.61
CA GLY A 6 -16.99 -6.39 31.78
C GLY A 6 -16.18 -5.58 30.76
N THR A 7 -14.86 -5.52 30.94
CA THR A 7 -13.94 -4.96 29.94
C THR A 7 -13.78 -5.93 28.77
N LYS A 8 -14.56 -5.73 27.70
CA LYS A 8 -14.27 -6.34 26.39
C LYS A 8 -13.14 -5.55 25.74
N SER A 9 -11.96 -6.16 25.70
CA SER A 9 -10.80 -5.66 24.95
C SER A 9 -11.20 -5.58 23.47
N GLY A 10 -11.28 -4.35 22.95
CA GLY A 10 -11.62 -4.08 21.55
C GLY A 10 -10.42 -4.41 20.67
N VAL A 11 -10.48 -5.54 19.97
CA VAL A 11 -9.61 -5.79 18.83
C VAL A 11 -9.93 -4.72 17.77
N PRO A 12 -8.96 -3.95 17.26
CA PRO A 12 -9.23 -3.05 16.16
C PRO A 12 -9.68 -3.88 14.96
N ARG A 13 -10.93 -3.70 14.54
CA ARG A 13 -11.42 -4.24 13.27
C ARG A 13 -10.51 -3.71 12.17
N SER A 14 -9.77 -4.58 11.51
CA SER A 14 -9.19 -4.28 10.20
C SER A 14 -10.35 -4.02 9.25
N PHE A 15 -10.58 -2.75 8.90
CA PHE A 15 -11.65 -2.29 8.01
C PHE A 15 -11.37 -2.57 6.52
N VAL A 16 -10.38 -3.41 6.20
CA VAL A 16 -9.99 -3.65 4.82
C VAL A 16 -10.89 -4.73 4.24
N SER A 17 -11.78 -4.34 3.32
CA SER A 17 -12.54 -5.30 2.50
C SER A 17 -11.53 -6.21 1.76
N PRO A 18 -11.83 -7.50 1.55
CA PRO A 18 -10.99 -8.36 0.72
C PRO A 18 -10.74 -7.79 -0.69
N GLU A 19 -11.70 -7.04 -1.24
CA GLU A 19 -11.57 -6.31 -2.52
C GLU A 19 -10.64 -5.10 -2.43
N SER A 20 -10.41 -4.55 -1.22
CA SER A 20 -9.43 -3.48 -0.99
C SER A 20 -7.99 -4.01 -0.86
N ARG A 21 -7.76 -5.31 -1.13
CA ARG A 21 -6.42 -5.90 -1.13
C ARG A 21 -5.70 -5.79 -2.47
N GLU A 22 -6.43 -5.58 -3.57
CA GLU A 22 -5.83 -5.37 -4.88
C GLU A 22 -5.46 -3.89 -5.00
N LEU A 23 -4.17 -3.57 -4.82
CA LEU A 23 -3.72 -2.17 -4.79
C LEU A 23 -3.79 -1.53 -6.18
N LEU A 24 -3.63 -2.34 -7.23
CA LEU A 24 -3.76 -1.94 -8.62
C LEU A 24 -4.77 -2.85 -9.35
N PRO A 25 -6.06 -2.49 -9.36
CA PRO A 25 -7.06 -3.23 -10.11
C PRO A 25 -6.78 -3.21 -11.61
N ARG A 26 -7.08 -4.31 -12.31
CA ARG A 26 -6.87 -4.43 -13.78
C ARG A 26 -7.45 -3.26 -14.57
N ALA A 27 -8.65 -2.80 -14.20
CA ALA A 27 -9.28 -1.65 -14.85
C ALA A 27 -8.43 -0.37 -14.79
N LYS A 28 -7.74 -0.15 -13.66
CA LYS A 28 -6.85 1.01 -13.49
C LYS A 28 -5.55 0.84 -14.26
N LEU A 29 -5.01 -0.38 -14.34
CA LEU A 29 -3.84 -0.67 -15.17
C LEU A 29 -4.11 -0.38 -16.65
N VAL A 30 -5.27 -0.78 -17.18
CA VAL A 30 -5.68 -0.47 -18.55
C VAL A 30 -5.85 1.03 -18.77
N GLU A 31 -6.45 1.76 -17.81
CA GLU A 31 -6.57 3.22 -17.87
C GLU A 31 -5.19 3.89 -17.97
N LEU A 32 -4.24 3.49 -17.11
CA LEU A 32 -2.87 3.99 -17.14
C LEU A 32 -2.14 3.68 -18.45
N LEU A 33 -2.36 2.48 -19.01
CA LEU A 33 -1.81 2.12 -20.33
C LEU A 33 -2.33 3.07 -21.41
N GLN A 34 -3.62 3.39 -21.41
CA GLN A 34 -4.20 4.28 -22.42
C GLN A 34 -3.74 5.74 -22.27
N GLU A 35 -3.33 6.18 -21.07
CA GLU A 35 -2.73 7.50 -20.88
C GLU A 35 -1.32 7.60 -21.49
N VAL A 36 -0.54 6.51 -21.46
CA VAL A 36 0.87 6.50 -21.89
C VAL A 36 1.05 5.98 -23.32
N ALA A 37 0.29 4.96 -23.71
CA ALA A 37 0.35 4.29 -25.00
C ALA A 37 -1.08 3.99 -25.52
N PRO A 38 -1.78 5.01 -26.06
CA PRO A 38 -3.14 4.84 -26.57
C PRO A 38 -3.22 3.78 -27.67
N GLY A 39 -4.21 2.89 -27.59
CA GLY A 39 -4.46 1.85 -28.59
C GLY A 39 -3.65 0.57 -28.42
N GLU A 40 -2.70 0.53 -27.48
CA GLU A 40 -1.99 -0.69 -27.11
C GLU A 40 -2.79 -1.54 -26.11
N THR A 41 -2.49 -2.84 -26.06
CA THR A 41 -3.05 -3.80 -25.11
C THR A 41 -1.95 -4.63 -24.48
N LEU A 42 -2.08 -4.97 -23.20
CA LEU A 42 -1.18 -5.89 -22.51
C LEU A 42 -1.74 -7.31 -22.55
N ASP A 43 -0.84 -8.29 -22.62
CA ASP A 43 -1.20 -9.69 -22.39
C ASP A 43 -1.57 -9.90 -20.92
N VAL A 44 -2.44 -10.87 -20.64
CA VAL A 44 -2.91 -11.18 -19.28
C VAL A 44 -1.76 -11.52 -18.34
N ASP A 45 -0.75 -12.26 -18.83
CA ASP A 45 0.41 -12.65 -18.02
C ASP A 45 1.26 -11.44 -17.62
N VAL A 46 1.29 -10.42 -18.51
CA VAL A 46 2.01 -9.16 -18.24
C VAL A 46 1.23 -8.29 -17.26
N GLU A 47 -0.09 -8.26 -17.38
CA GLU A 47 -0.95 -7.55 -16.44
C GLU A 47 -0.81 -8.13 -15.03
N GLU A 48 -0.90 -9.45 -14.87
CA GLU A 48 -0.72 -10.13 -13.58
C GLU A 48 0.66 -9.85 -12.98
N PHE A 49 1.72 -9.95 -13.79
CA PHE A 49 3.08 -9.61 -13.36
C PHE A 49 3.20 -8.16 -12.85
N LEU A 50 2.60 -7.19 -13.56
CA LEU A 50 2.63 -5.78 -13.16
C LEU A 50 1.83 -5.53 -11.88
N GLN A 51 0.71 -6.23 -11.69
CA GLN A 51 -0.10 -6.15 -10.48
C GLN A 51 0.66 -6.71 -9.28
N GLU A 52 1.25 -7.90 -9.40
CA GLU A 52 2.09 -8.51 -8.35
C GLU A 52 3.27 -7.61 -7.99
N HIS A 53 3.93 -7.02 -8.98
CA HIS A 53 5.06 -6.14 -8.74
C HIS A 53 4.63 -4.81 -8.08
N ALA A 54 3.45 -4.29 -8.40
CA ALA A 54 2.90 -3.12 -7.73
C ALA A 54 2.61 -3.40 -6.24
N ASP A 55 2.09 -4.58 -5.94
CA ASP A 55 1.86 -5.02 -4.56
C ASP A 55 3.18 -5.14 -3.78
N GLU A 56 4.19 -5.80 -4.37
CA GLU A 56 5.53 -5.93 -3.79
C GLU A 56 6.18 -4.55 -3.56
N PHE A 57 6.05 -3.65 -4.53
CA PHE A 57 6.58 -2.29 -4.42
C PHE A 57 6.01 -1.56 -3.21
N VAL A 58 4.68 -1.57 -3.03
CA VAL A 58 4.03 -0.88 -1.90
C VAL A 58 4.44 -1.51 -0.58
N GLU A 59 4.52 -2.84 -0.48
CA GLU A 59 4.97 -3.52 0.74
C GLU A 59 6.41 -3.15 1.08
N SER A 60 7.32 -3.22 0.11
CA SER A 60 8.74 -2.91 0.27
C SER A 60 8.95 -1.45 0.71
N VAL A 61 8.32 -0.51 0.01
CA VAL A 61 8.40 0.92 0.31
C VAL A 61 7.81 1.23 1.67
N THR A 62 6.64 0.68 2.00
CA THR A 62 5.97 0.93 3.28
C THR A 62 6.78 0.35 4.44
N ALA A 63 7.36 -0.83 4.28
CA ALA A 63 8.23 -1.43 5.30
C ALA A 63 9.48 -0.56 5.54
N ALA A 64 10.12 -0.05 4.48
CA ALA A 64 11.27 0.84 4.59
C ALA A 64 10.92 2.19 5.24
N ALA A 65 9.81 2.80 4.82
CA ALA A 65 9.32 4.04 5.39
C ALA A 65 8.95 3.88 6.88
N CYS A 66 8.34 2.76 7.28
CA CYS A 66 8.10 2.43 8.68
C CYS A 66 9.41 2.32 9.49
N ARG A 67 10.47 1.75 8.90
CA ARG A 67 11.81 1.72 9.54
C ARG A 67 12.37 3.13 9.74
N LEU A 68 12.18 4.03 8.77
CA LEU A 68 12.60 5.44 8.87
C LEU A 68 11.80 6.22 9.93
N ALA A 69 10.47 6.04 9.99
CA ALA A 69 9.63 6.62 11.02
C ALA A 69 10.10 6.20 12.43
N ARG A 70 10.38 4.90 12.60
CA ARG A 70 10.93 4.35 13.84
C ARG A 70 12.33 4.90 14.15
N HIS A 71 13.18 5.10 13.15
CA HIS A 71 14.53 5.64 13.34
C HIS A 71 14.51 7.06 13.94
N ARG A 72 13.53 7.90 13.55
CA ARG A 72 13.31 9.21 14.19
C ARG A 72 12.47 9.16 15.48
N LYS A 73 12.25 7.96 16.03
CA LYS A 73 11.46 7.69 17.25
C LYS A 73 9.97 8.04 17.12
N SER A 74 9.45 8.10 15.90
CA SER A 74 8.02 8.28 15.65
C SER A 74 7.28 6.95 15.70
N LYS A 75 6.04 6.96 16.20
CA LYS A 75 5.09 5.85 16.07
C LYS A 75 4.11 6.06 14.91
N THR A 76 4.21 7.20 14.24
CA THR A 76 3.37 7.59 13.11
C THR A 76 4.24 7.65 11.85
N LEU A 77 3.79 6.98 10.78
CA LEU A 77 4.39 7.07 9.46
C LEU A 77 3.99 8.41 8.83
N ASP A 78 4.97 9.23 8.45
CA ASP A 78 4.71 10.50 7.75
C ASP A 78 5.19 10.44 6.30
N ALA A 79 4.64 11.31 5.44
CA ALA A 79 5.01 11.40 4.02
C ALA A 79 6.53 11.59 3.79
N ARG A 80 7.23 12.27 4.71
CA ARG A 80 8.69 12.44 4.68
C ARG A 80 9.47 11.12 4.76
N ASP A 81 8.92 10.12 5.43
CA ASP A 81 9.58 8.82 5.59
C ASP A 81 9.52 8.04 4.25
N VAL A 82 8.37 8.13 3.56
CA VAL A 82 8.19 7.55 2.21
C VAL A 82 9.05 8.28 1.19
N ALA A 83 8.96 9.62 1.13
CA ALA A 83 9.73 10.44 0.18
C ALA A 83 11.25 10.25 0.32
N LEU A 84 11.74 10.12 1.56
CA LEU A 84 13.16 9.86 1.81
C LEU A 84 13.60 8.48 1.28
N HIS A 85 12.75 7.46 1.38
CA HIS A 85 13.09 6.14 0.84
C HIS A 85 13.06 6.14 -0.70
N LEU A 86 12.04 6.74 -1.30
CA LEU A 86 11.89 6.82 -2.75
C LEU A 86 13.05 7.58 -3.41
N SER A 87 13.43 8.75 -2.87
CA SER A 87 14.57 9.53 -3.40
C SER A 87 15.91 8.79 -3.33
N ARG A 88 16.11 7.92 -2.32
CA ARG A 88 17.36 7.19 -2.12
C ARG A 88 17.44 5.88 -2.89
N SER A 89 16.32 5.17 -3.02
CA SER A 89 16.28 3.80 -3.55
C SER A 89 15.69 3.72 -4.95
N TRP A 90 14.85 4.68 -5.34
CA TRP A 90 14.15 4.71 -6.63
C TRP A 90 14.46 5.95 -7.47
N ALA A 91 15.24 6.90 -6.94
CA ALA A 91 15.56 8.18 -7.58
C ALA A 91 14.31 8.98 -8.03
N LEU A 92 13.21 8.81 -7.29
CA LEU A 92 11.94 9.54 -7.44
C LEU A 92 11.88 10.78 -6.53
#